data_AF-A0A7W9MZW3-F1
#
_entry.id   AF-A0A7W9MZW3-F1
#
_cell.length_a   1.000
_cell.length_b   1.000
_cell.length_c   1.000
_cell.angle_alpha   90.00
_cell.angle_beta   90.00
_cell.angle_gamma   90.00
#
_symmetry.space_group_name_H-M   'P 1'
#
loop_
_entity.id
_entity.type
_entity.pdbx_description
1 polymer ?
#
loop_
_entity_poly.entity_id
_entity_poly.type
_entity_poly.pdbx_seq_one_letter_code
_entity_poly.pdbx_strand_id
1 'polypeptide(L)'
;MGLLRDLFSRSSSGAVEVLAARLENAPAIVAAAGRADMPVSVAAALAELESGGRNVFGRDRGGVFATPGAPPVAVTRERVAELRRRVAAGETSNGVGPAQITWPPFFDRADAEGLDLAEPEDNLTLGLRILHEHAAGDLSSDGLERAGTLYNAGTLAGGVTGYGRRLARATRQLAGRLGEPAYPSSSVHKAGAT
;
A
#
# COMPACT_ATOMS: atom_id res chain seq x y z
N MET A 1 -17.95 17.26 22.85
CA MET A 1 -16.78 16.89 22.00
C MET A 1 -16.04 15.61 22.45
N GLY A 2 -16.26 15.07 23.66
CA GLY A 2 -15.54 13.86 24.13
C GLY A 2 -16.00 12.52 23.54
N LEU A 3 -17.31 12.31 23.39
CA LEU A 3 -17.85 11.01 22.96
C LEU A 3 -17.39 10.54 21.55
N LEU A 4 -17.30 11.47 20.59
CA LEU A 4 -16.88 11.14 19.22
C LEU A 4 -15.40 10.78 19.15
N ARG A 5 -14.53 11.47 19.90
CA ARG A 5 -13.10 11.12 19.97
C ARG A 5 -12.88 9.74 20.60
N ASP A 6 -13.63 9.40 21.63
CA ASP A 6 -13.52 8.09 22.29
C ASP A 6 -13.98 6.93 21.39
N LEU A 7 -15.02 7.14 20.58
CA LEU A 7 -15.48 6.16 19.59
C LEU A 7 -14.46 5.94 18.47
N PHE A 8 -13.90 7.02 17.92
CA PHE A 8 -12.83 6.93 16.91
C PHE A 8 -11.57 6.26 17.47
N SER A 9 -11.15 6.64 18.68
CA SER A 9 -9.98 6.05 19.34
C SER A 9 -10.17 4.57 19.67
N ARG A 10 -11.37 4.13 20.08
CA ARG A 10 -11.66 2.71 20.31
C ARG A 10 -11.70 1.91 19.02
N SER A 11 -12.26 2.48 17.95
CA SER A 11 -12.31 1.85 16.63
C SER A 11 -10.90 1.69 16.03
N SER A 12 -10.04 2.70 16.14
CA SER A 12 -8.65 2.61 15.69
C SER A 12 -7.85 1.58 16.49
N SER A 13 -8.00 1.53 17.81
CA SER A 13 -7.32 0.54 18.66
C SER A 13 -7.75 -0.90 18.32
N GLY A 14 -9.04 -1.13 18.06
CA GLY A 14 -9.54 -2.44 17.62
C GLY A 14 -8.99 -2.86 16.25
N ALA A 15 -8.92 -1.93 15.30
CA ALA A 15 -8.31 -2.19 14.00
C ALA A 15 -6.82 -2.56 14.12
N VAL A 16 -6.06 -1.82 14.94
CA VAL A 16 -4.65 -2.14 15.20
C VAL A 16 -4.48 -3.55 15.76
N GLU A 17 -5.30 -3.96 16.73
CA GLU A 17 -5.25 -5.31 17.32
C GLU A 17 -5.50 -6.40 16.27
N VAL A 18 -6.55 -6.22 15.45
CA VAL A 18 -6.91 -7.17 14.38
C VAL A 18 -5.79 -7.32 13.34
N LEU A 19 -5.08 -6.24 13.02
CA LEU A 19 -3.99 -6.24 12.05
C LEU A 19 -2.68 -6.77 12.64
N ALA A 20 -2.34 -6.40 13.88
CA ALA A 20 -1.11 -6.81 14.56
C ALA A 20 -0.98 -8.33 14.72
N ALA A 21 -2.09 -9.07 14.67
CA ALA A 21 -2.09 -10.53 14.64
C ALA A 21 -1.43 -11.14 13.38
N ARG A 22 -1.16 -10.34 12.33
CA ARG A 22 -0.57 -10.85 11.06
C ARG A 22 0.35 -9.88 10.32
N LEU A 23 0.27 -8.58 10.58
CA LEU A 23 1.05 -7.55 9.90
C LEU A 23 1.96 -6.84 10.89
N GLU A 24 3.19 -6.54 10.45
CA GLU A 24 4.05 -5.59 11.14
C GLU A 24 3.57 -4.14 10.88
N ASN A 25 3.95 -3.22 11.76
CA ASN A 25 3.60 -1.80 11.66
C ASN A 25 2.09 -1.51 11.58
N ALA A 26 1.25 -2.33 12.22
CA ALA A 26 -0.21 -2.14 12.26
C ALA A 26 -0.67 -0.72 12.65
N PRO A 27 -0.08 -0.03 13.64
CA PRO A 27 -0.41 1.37 13.93
C PRO A 27 -0.19 2.31 12.73
N ALA A 28 0.95 2.15 12.03
CA ALA A 28 1.28 2.95 10.86
C ALA A 28 0.33 2.67 9.68
N ILE A 29 -0.11 1.42 9.52
CA ILE A 29 -1.11 1.05 8.50
C ILE A 29 -2.44 1.78 8.74
N VAL A 30 -2.92 1.79 9.98
CA VAL A 30 -4.18 2.48 10.35
C VAL A 30 -4.03 4.00 10.20
N ALA A 31 -2.90 4.56 10.63
CA ALA A 31 -2.64 6.00 10.50
C ALA A 31 -2.53 6.44 9.02
N ALA A 32 -1.81 5.68 8.20
CA ALA A 32 -1.67 5.93 6.77
C ALA A 32 -3.01 5.85 6.03
N ALA A 33 -3.87 4.89 6.39
CA ALA A 33 -5.23 4.79 5.86
C ALA A 33 -6.01 6.10 6.06
N GLY A 34 -5.99 6.64 7.29
CA GLY A 34 -6.62 7.93 7.60
C GLY A 34 -6.01 9.11 6.85
N ARG A 35 -4.68 9.17 6.69
CA ARG A 35 -3.97 10.25 5.98
C ARG A 35 -4.17 10.23 4.47
N ALA A 36 -4.45 9.06 3.91
CA ALA A 36 -4.69 8.87 2.48
C ALA A 36 -6.19 8.90 2.12
N ASP A 37 -7.08 9.05 3.11
CA ASP A 37 -8.54 8.92 2.96
C ASP A 37 -8.95 7.60 2.30
N MET A 38 -8.32 6.50 2.76
CA MET A 38 -8.55 5.16 2.26
C MET A 38 -9.04 4.25 3.39
N PRO A 39 -9.88 3.25 3.09
CA PRO A 39 -10.28 2.26 4.09
C PRO A 39 -9.09 1.50 4.68
N VAL A 40 -9.19 1.10 5.96
CA VAL A 40 -8.10 0.38 6.65
C VAL A 40 -7.86 -0.98 5.99
N SER A 41 -8.90 -1.64 5.49
CA SER A 41 -8.74 -2.91 4.76
C SER A 41 -7.94 -2.77 3.47
N VAL A 42 -8.02 -1.64 2.74
CA VAL A 42 -7.20 -1.41 1.55
C VAL A 42 -5.75 -1.18 1.93
N ALA A 43 -5.49 -0.34 2.95
CA ALA A 43 -4.16 -0.10 3.48
C ALA A 43 -3.49 -1.39 3.96
N ALA A 44 -4.23 -2.21 4.71
CA ALA A 44 -3.76 -3.50 5.19
C ALA A 44 -3.49 -4.49 4.05
N ALA A 45 -4.35 -4.53 3.03
CA ALA A 45 -4.17 -5.41 1.88
C ALA A 45 -2.94 -5.07 1.05
N LEU A 46 -2.68 -3.77 0.84
CA LEU A 46 -1.46 -3.30 0.18
C LEU A 46 -0.23 -3.72 0.99
N ALA A 47 -0.19 -3.39 2.29
CA ALA A 47 0.92 -3.74 3.17
C ALA A 47 1.16 -5.26 3.25
N GLU A 48 0.10 -6.06 3.31
CA GLU A 48 0.16 -7.52 3.34
C GLU A 48 0.85 -8.08 2.09
N LEU A 49 0.41 -7.64 0.91
CA LEU A 49 0.91 -8.17 -0.36
C LEU A 49 2.30 -7.68 -0.72
N GLU A 50 2.66 -6.47 -0.32
CA GLU A 50 3.96 -5.87 -0.64
C GLU A 50 5.07 -6.40 0.27
N SER A 51 4.84 -6.48 1.58
CA SER A 51 5.91 -6.88 2.50
C SER A 51 5.47 -7.64 3.75
N GLY A 52 4.16 -7.84 3.96
CA GLY A 52 3.62 -8.26 5.25
C GLY A 52 3.61 -7.13 6.29
N GLY A 53 3.61 -5.87 5.85
CA GLY A 53 3.73 -4.69 6.72
C GLY A 53 5.14 -4.37 7.19
N ARG A 54 6.15 -5.14 6.77
CA ARG A 54 7.55 -4.96 7.16
C ARG A 54 8.17 -3.71 6.54
N ASN A 55 9.02 -3.03 7.32
CA ASN A 55 9.80 -1.90 6.84
C ASN A 55 11.17 -2.34 6.31
N VAL A 56 11.18 -3.00 5.15
CA VAL A 56 12.36 -3.63 4.54
C VAL A 56 12.50 -3.28 3.07
N PHE A 57 13.72 -3.35 2.54
CA PHE A 57 13.95 -3.23 1.11
C PHE A 57 13.50 -4.49 0.36
N GLY A 58 12.96 -4.27 -0.84
CA GLY A 58 12.58 -5.29 -1.79
C GLY A 58 13.76 -6.08 -2.31
N ARG A 59 13.48 -7.28 -2.80
CA ARG A 59 14.49 -8.26 -3.24
C ARG A 59 14.61 -8.35 -4.76
N ASP A 60 14.20 -7.30 -5.45
CA ASP A 60 14.25 -7.22 -6.91
C ASP A 60 15.64 -7.58 -7.42
N ARG A 61 15.70 -8.43 -8.45
CA ARG A 61 16.98 -8.95 -8.94
C ARG A 61 17.88 -7.80 -9.37
N GLY A 62 19.03 -7.68 -8.72
CA GLY A 62 20.02 -6.65 -9.00
C GLY A 62 19.78 -5.31 -8.31
N GLY A 63 18.75 -5.18 -7.47
CA GLY A 63 18.55 -4.00 -6.64
C GLY A 63 19.72 -3.77 -5.68
N VAL A 64 20.04 -2.51 -5.39
CA VAL A 64 21.09 -2.04 -4.46
C VAL A 64 21.23 -2.88 -3.18
N PHE A 65 20.11 -3.25 -2.54
CA PHE A 65 20.05 -4.03 -1.31
C PHE A 65 19.53 -5.46 -1.49
N ALA A 66 19.49 -5.96 -2.72
CA ALA A 66 19.04 -7.32 -3.03
C ALA A 66 20.22 -8.28 -3.17
N THR A 67 20.61 -8.92 -2.06
CA THR A 67 21.58 -10.01 -2.08
C THR A 67 20.86 -11.37 -2.06
N PRO A 68 21.04 -12.23 -3.09
CA PRO A 68 20.44 -13.56 -3.10
C PRO A 68 20.78 -14.37 -1.85
N GLY A 69 19.78 -14.99 -1.22
CA GLY A 69 19.94 -15.81 -0.02
C GLY A 69 20.15 -15.03 1.30
N ALA A 70 20.38 -13.71 1.24
CA ALA A 70 20.53 -12.89 2.45
C ALA A 70 19.18 -12.62 3.14
N PRO A 71 19.15 -12.29 4.45
CA PRO A 71 17.95 -11.79 5.13
C PRO A 71 17.50 -10.42 4.57
N PRO A 72 16.23 -10.01 4.78
CA PRO A 72 15.77 -8.70 4.33
C PRO A 72 16.54 -7.58 5.02
N VAL A 73 16.86 -6.53 4.27
CA VAL A 73 17.55 -5.35 4.81
C VAL A 73 16.50 -4.38 5.35
N ALA A 74 16.60 -3.99 6.62
CA ALA A 74 15.72 -3.00 7.21
C ALA A 74 15.92 -1.62 6.56
N VAL A 75 14.82 -0.93 6.30
CA VAL A 75 14.83 0.46 5.82
C VAL A 75 15.21 1.39 6.97
N THR A 76 16.15 2.29 6.70
CA THR A 76 16.48 3.43 7.57
C THR A 76 16.71 4.67 6.70
N ARG A 77 16.67 5.86 7.29
CA ARG A 77 16.92 7.12 6.57
C ARG A 77 18.26 7.09 5.83
N GLU A 78 19.31 6.58 6.47
CA GLU A 78 20.65 6.50 5.91
C GLU A 78 20.69 5.58 4.69
N ARG A 79 20.00 4.44 4.75
CA ARG A 79 19.92 3.49 3.64
C ARG A 79 19.03 3.98 2.50
N VAL A 80 17.95 4.71 2.78
CA VAL A 80 17.15 5.37 1.73
C VAL A 80 18.00 6.42 1.01
N ALA A 81 18.80 7.20 1.74
CA ALA A 81 19.73 8.15 1.14
C ALA A 81 20.82 7.44 0.31
N GLU A 82 21.33 6.29 0.78
CA GLU A 82 22.26 5.46 0.01
C GLU A 82 21.63 4.91 -1.28
N LEU A 83 20.42 4.34 -1.18
CA LEU A 83 19.66 3.86 -2.34
C LEU A 83 19.55 4.94 -3.41
N ARG A 84 19.10 6.13 -3.01
CA ARG A 84 18.92 7.27 -3.93
C ARG A 84 20.23 7.66 -4.63
N ARG A 85 21.35 7.74 -3.88
CA ARG A 85 22.66 8.03 -4.46
C ARG A 85 23.09 6.97 -5.47
N ARG A 86 22.92 5.69 -5.16
CA ARG A 86 23.31 4.57 -6.03
C ARG A 86 22.44 4.46 -7.27
N VAL A 87 21.13 4.67 -7.13
CA VAL A 87 20.19 4.74 -8.27
C VAL A 87 20.52 5.92 -9.18
N ALA A 88 20.84 7.10 -8.63
CA ALA A 88 21.30 8.24 -9.43
C ALA A 88 22.62 7.96 -10.17
N ALA A 89 23.45 7.06 -9.65
CA ALA A 89 24.67 6.58 -10.31
C ALA A 89 24.42 5.45 -11.34
N GLY A 90 23.16 5.07 -11.58
CA GLY A 90 22.77 4.10 -12.60
C GLY A 90 22.50 2.67 -12.09
N GLU A 91 22.50 2.45 -10.77
CA GLU A 91 22.15 1.15 -10.21
C GLU A 91 20.64 0.91 -10.18
N THR A 92 20.23 -0.36 -10.16
CA THR A 92 18.82 -0.75 -10.09
C THR A 92 18.23 -0.45 -8.71
N SER A 93 17.05 0.18 -8.68
CA SER A 93 16.33 0.48 -7.44
C SER A 93 15.82 -0.77 -6.72
N ASN A 94 15.44 -0.62 -5.45
CA ASN A 94 14.70 -1.61 -4.66
C ASN A 94 13.34 -1.03 -4.29
N GLY A 95 12.35 -1.90 -4.04
CA GLY A 95 11.18 -1.49 -3.25
C GLY A 95 11.59 -0.99 -1.87
N VAL A 96 10.98 0.10 -1.42
CA VAL A 96 11.23 0.69 -0.09
C VAL A 96 10.00 0.52 0.79
N GLY A 97 10.19 -0.08 1.97
CA GLY A 97 9.24 -0.04 3.08
C GLY A 97 7.97 -0.87 2.85
N PRO A 98 6.92 -0.66 3.67
CA PRO A 98 5.75 -1.52 3.64
C PRO A 98 4.92 -1.45 2.35
N ALA A 99 5.03 -0.36 1.58
CA ALA A 99 4.37 -0.21 0.28
C ALA A 99 5.28 -0.55 -0.91
N GLN A 100 6.55 -0.93 -0.66
CA GLN A 100 7.55 -1.28 -1.67
C GLN A 100 7.69 -0.23 -2.79
N ILE A 101 7.71 1.06 -2.44
CA ILE A 101 7.89 2.15 -3.40
C ILE A 101 9.25 1.98 -4.10
N THR A 102 9.23 1.77 -5.42
CA THR A 102 10.43 1.38 -6.18
C THR A 102 10.83 2.40 -7.25
N TRP A 103 9.85 3.10 -7.84
CA TRP A 103 10.05 3.95 -9.01
C TRP A 103 10.62 5.31 -8.61
N PRO A 104 11.78 5.75 -9.14
CA PRO A 104 12.48 6.97 -8.67
C PRO A 104 11.65 8.26 -8.67
N PRO A 105 10.76 8.53 -9.64
CA PRO A 105 9.88 9.70 -9.58
C PRO A 105 8.96 9.74 -8.35
N PHE A 106 8.64 8.60 -7.73
CA PHE A 106 7.91 8.58 -6.46
C PHE A 106 8.77 8.98 -5.27
N PHE A 107 10.10 8.86 -5.37
CA PHE A 107 11.02 9.39 -4.37
C PHE A 107 11.01 10.92 -4.37
N ASP A 108 11.03 11.53 -5.57
CA ASP A 108 10.91 12.98 -5.72
C ASP A 108 9.54 13.49 -5.26
N ARG A 109 8.47 12.73 -5.56
CA ARG A 109 7.12 13.02 -5.05
C ARG A 109 7.05 12.99 -3.53
N ALA A 110 7.68 12.00 -2.89
CA ALA A 110 7.74 11.93 -1.43
C ALA A 110 8.38 13.19 -0.84
N ASP A 111 9.50 13.64 -1.41
CA ASP A 111 10.20 14.85 -0.96
C ASP A 111 9.32 16.10 -1.13
N ALA A 112 8.62 16.22 -2.27
CA ALA A 112 7.71 17.33 -2.54
C ALA A 112 6.51 17.37 -1.58
N GLU A 113 6.04 16.21 -1.11
CA GLU A 113 4.97 16.08 -0.13
C GLU A 113 5.46 16.12 1.32
N GLY A 114 6.78 16.22 1.55
CA GLY A 114 7.40 16.20 2.88
C GLY A 114 7.29 14.85 3.60
N LEU A 115 7.19 13.74 2.85
CA LEU A 115 7.06 12.38 3.36
C LEU A 115 8.43 11.71 3.49
N ASP A 116 8.70 11.08 4.63
CA ASP A 116 9.91 10.30 4.84
C ASP A 116 9.67 8.81 4.50
N LEU A 117 10.21 8.36 3.36
CA LEU A 117 10.05 6.97 2.93
C LEU A 117 10.68 5.93 3.86
N ALA A 118 11.52 6.34 4.81
CA ALA A 118 12.02 5.44 5.86
C ALA A 118 11.01 5.20 6.98
N GLU A 119 10.04 6.10 7.16
CA GLU A 119 8.97 5.96 8.16
C GLU A 119 7.81 5.14 7.57
N PRO A 120 7.39 4.04 8.22
CA PRO A 120 6.34 3.16 7.70
C PRO A 120 5.03 3.89 7.34
N GLU A 121 4.60 4.85 8.16
CA GLU A 121 3.36 5.59 7.96
C GLU A 121 3.42 6.48 6.71
N ASP A 122 4.51 7.22 6.53
CA ASP A 122 4.70 8.10 5.37
C ASP A 122 4.85 7.28 4.08
N ASN A 123 5.61 6.18 4.14
CA ASN A 123 5.76 5.24 3.04
C ASN A 123 4.40 4.67 2.58
N LEU A 124 3.58 4.20 3.53
CA LEU A 124 2.23 3.70 3.24
C LEU A 124 1.29 4.81 2.77
N THR A 125 1.40 6.01 3.31
CA THR A 125 0.59 7.16 2.89
C THR A 125 0.82 7.45 1.41
N LEU A 126 2.07 7.47 0.95
CA LEU A 126 2.38 7.66 -0.47
C LEU A 126 1.84 6.50 -1.32
N GLY A 127 2.10 5.25 -0.93
CA GLY A 127 1.61 4.09 -1.66
C GLY A 127 0.09 4.07 -1.81
N LEU A 128 -0.63 4.43 -0.75
CA LEU A 128 -2.09 4.52 -0.76
C LEU A 128 -2.60 5.65 -1.65
N ARG A 129 -1.93 6.81 -1.68
CA ARG A 129 -2.30 7.91 -2.60
C ARG A 129 -2.15 7.51 -4.06
N ILE A 130 -1.05 6.84 -4.41
CA ILE A 130 -0.85 6.30 -5.76
C ILE A 130 -1.94 5.29 -6.11
N LEU A 131 -2.24 4.36 -5.20
CA LEU A 131 -3.30 3.37 -5.41
C LEU A 131 -4.68 4.05 -5.55
N HIS A 132 -4.97 5.07 -4.73
CA HIS A 132 -6.21 5.83 -4.78
C HIS A 132 -6.38 6.56 -6.12
N GLU A 133 -5.31 7.19 -6.63
CA GLU A 133 -5.28 7.79 -7.96
C GLU A 133 -5.61 6.76 -9.05
N HIS A 134 -5.02 5.56 -8.97
CA HIS A 134 -5.32 4.48 -9.90
C HIS A 134 -6.74 3.91 -9.78
N ALA A 135 -7.34 3.98 -8.58
CA ALA A 135 -8.73 3.60 -8.38
C ALA A 135 -9.70 4.61 -9.00
N ALA A 136 -9.29 5.88 -9.14
CA ALA A 136 -10.09 6.94 -9.76
C ALA A 136 -11.52 7.04 -9.19
N GLY A 137 -11.64 6.90 -7.86
CA GLY A 137 -12.91 6.91 -7.12
C GLY A 137 -13.69 5.60 -7.12
N ASP A 138 -13.26 4.58 -7.87
CA ASP A 138 -13.88 3.26 -7.87
C ASP A 138 -13.18 2.30 -6.89
N LEU A 139 -13.69 2.24 -5.67
CA LEU A 139 -13.25 1.28 -4.66
C LEU A 139 -14.03 -0.05 -4.71
N SER A 140 -14.83 -0.31 -5.76
CA SER A 140 -15.43 -1.63 -5.96
C SER A 140 -14.34 -2.71 -6.10
N SER A 141 -14.75 -3.98 -6.04
CA SER A 141 -13.82 -5.09 -6.28
C SER A 141 -13.09 -4.95 -7.63
N ASP A 142 -13.80 -4.61 -8.71
CA ASP A 142 -13.19 -4.50 -10.03
C ASP A 142 -12.33 -3.22 -10.13
N GLY A 143 -12.74 -2.15 -9.45
CA GLY A 143 -11.95 -0.94 -9.30
C GLY A 143 -10.60 -1.19 -8.64
N LEU A 144 -10.60 -1.91 -7.52
CA LEU A 144 -9.39 -2.32 -6.81
C LEU A 144 -8.54 -3.31 -7.61
N GLU A 145 -9.15 -4.17 -8.42
CA GLU A 145 -8.41 -5.05 -9.34
C GLU A 145 -7.63 -4.26 -10.39
N ARG A 146 -8.26 -3.23 -10.99
CA ARG A 146 -7.60 -2.33 -11.93
C ARG A 146 -6.54 -1.48 -11.23
N ALA A 147 -6.87 -0.91 -10.08
CA ALA A 147 -5.96 -0.06 -9.30
C ALA A 147 -4.70 -0.82 -8.90
N GLY A 148 -4.85 -2.02 -8.34
CA GLY A 148 -3.72 -2.88 -7.98
C GLY A 148 -2.92 -3.32 -9.20
N THR A 149 -3.56 -3.52 -10.35
CA THR A 149 -2.85 -3.82 -11.61
C THR A 149 -1.97 -2.64 -12.05
N LEU A 150 -2.52 -1.42 -12.02
CA LEU A 150 -1.77 -0.21 -12.36
C LEU A 150 -0.65 0.07 -11.36
N TYR A 151 -0.90 -0.12 -10.06
CA TYR A 151 0.11 0.02 -9.01
C TYR A 151 1.30 -0.92 -9.25
N ASN A 152 1.04 -2.19 -9.57
CA ASN A 152 2.08 -3.20 -9.72
C ASN A 152 2.78 -3.18 -11.09
N ALA A 153 2.05 -2.94 -12.17
CA ALA A 153 2.54 -3.11 -13.54
C ALA A 153 2.60 -1.81 -14.37
N GLY A 154 2.02 -0.71 -13.87
CA GLY A 154 1.95 0.57 -14.57
C GLY A 154 1.04 0.59 -15.81
N THR A 155 0.37 -0.51 -16.15
CA THR A 155 -0.44 -0.62 -17.37
C THR A 155 -1.55 -1.67 -17.26
N LEU A 156 -2.63 -1.46 -18.02
CA LEU A 156 -3.73 -2.40 -18.22
C LEU A 156 -3.69 -3.08 -19.61
N ALA A 157 -2.63 -2.87 -20.41
CA ALA A 157 -2.56 -3.40 -21.78
C ALA A 157 -2.71 -4.93 -21.85
N GLY A 158 -2.28 -5.65 -20.80
CA GLY A 158 -2.45 -7.10 -20.65
C GLY A 158 -3.72 -7.53 -19.88
N GLY A 159 -4.63 -6.60 -19.59
CA GLY A 159 -5.76 -6.80 -18.70
C GLY A 159 -5.37 -6.81 -17.21
N VAL A 160 -6.33 -7.19 -16.36
CA VAL A 160 -6.13 -7.29 -14.91
C VAL A 160 -5.13 -8.40 -14.57
N THR A 161 -4.11 -8.07 -13.76
CA THR A 161 -3.07 -9.02 -13.36
C THR A 161 -3.50 -9.91 -12.18
N GLY A 162 -2.72 -10.96 -11.94
CA GLY A 162 -2.88 -11.77 -10.73
C GLY A 162 -2.67 -10.95 -9.45
N TYR A 163 -1.81 -9.91 -9.48
CA TYR A 163 -1.62 -9.02 -8.34
C TYR A 163 -2.90 -8.23 -8.04
N GLY A 164 -3.50 -7.57 -9.05
CA GLY A 164 -4.75 -6.81 -8.88
C GLY A 164 -5.88 -7.64 -8.26
N ARG A 165 -6.09 -8.86 -8.78
CA ARG A 165 -7.06 -9.82 -8.20
C ARG A 165 -6.77 -10.18 -6.75
N ARG A 166 -5.50 -10.36 -6.39
CA ARG A 166 -5.12 -10.65 -4.99
C ARG A 166 -5.37 -9.46 -4.09
N LEU A 167 -5.08 -8.24 -4.53
CA LEU A 167 -5.32 -7.01 -3.75
C LEU A 167 -6.80 -6.84 -3.42
N ALA A 168 -7.68 -6.96 -4.41
CA ALA A 168 -9.13 -6.87 -4.19
C ALA A 168 -9.64 -7.98 -3.26
N ARG A 169 -9.16 -9.22 -3.44
CA ARG A 169 -9.50 -10.35 -2.56
C ARG A 169 -9.05 -10.13 -1.12
N ALA A 170 -7.81 -9.70 -0.91
CA ALA A 170 -7.26 -9.43 0.42
C ALA A 170 -8.03 -8.29 1.11
N THR A 171 -8.34 -7.23 0.37
CA THR A 171 -9.16 -6.11 0.85
C THR A 171 -10.50 -6.60 1.40
N ARG A 172 -11.26 -7.41 0.63
CA ARG A 172 -12.55 -7.96 1.11
C ARG A 172 -12.41 -8.82 2.37
N GLN A 173 -11.38 -9.66 2.44
CA GLN A 173 -11.14 -10.52 3.60
C GLN A 173 -10.81 -9.72 4.86
N LEU A 174 -10.00 -8.66 4.71
CA LEU A 174 -9.64 -7.78 5.81
C LEU A 174 -10.84 -6.92 6.25
N ALA A 175 -11.66 -6.45 5.31
CA ALA A 175 -12.88 -5.70 5.63
C ALA A 175 -13.80 -6.49 6.56
N GLY A 176 -14.06 -7.76 6.24
CA GLY A 176 -14.86 -8.64 7.08
C GLY A 176 -14.28 -8.88 8.47
N ARG A 177 -12.95 -8.88 8.62
CA ARG A 177 -12.27 -9.01 9.92
C ARG A 177 -12.30 -7.71 10.74
N LEU A 178 -12.27 -6.57 10.04
CA LEU A 178 -12.28 -5.23 10.65
C LEU A 178 -13.70 -4.72 10.92
N GLY A 179 -14.73 -5.40 10.43
CA GLY A 179 -16.11 -4.93 10.50
C GLY A 179 -16.39 -3.74 9.57
N GLU A 180 -15.54 -3.52 8.56
CA GLU A 180 -15.76 -2.49 7.54
C GLU A 180 -16.84 -2.95 6.54
N PRO A 181 -17.55 -2.01 5.88
CA PRO A 181 -18.50 -2.34 4.83
C PRO A 181 -17.88 -3.21 3.73
N ALA A 182 -18.66 -4.15 3.20
CA ALA A 182 -18.22 -4.98 2.09
C ALA A 182 -18.09 -4.15 0.80
N TYR A 183 -17.05 -4.44 0.02
CA TYR A 183 -16.83 -3.81 -1.27
C TYR A 183 -17.73 -4.45 -2.33
N PRO A 184 -18.62 -3.69 -2.99
CA PRO A 184 -19.48 -4.24 -4.02
C PRO A 184 -18.65 -4.75 -5.20
N SER A 185 -19.16 -5.77 -5.89
CA SER A 185 -18.70 -6.06 -7.25
C SER A 185 -19.47 -5.14 -8.20
N SER A 186 -18.80 -4.56 -9.20
CA SER A 186 -19.46 -3.74 -10.23
C SER A 186 -20.21 -4.60 -11.23
N SER A 187 -21.20 -5.36 -10.76
CA SER A 187 -22.19 -6.02 -11.61
C SER A 187 -23.49 -5.22 -11.68
N VAL A 188 -23.41 -3.90 -11.95
CA VAL A 188 -24.60 -3.12 -12.35
C VAL A 188 -24.21 -1.99 -13.31
N HIS A 189 -24.42 -2.19 -14.63
CA HIS A 189 -25.10 -1.28 -15.58
C HIS A 189 -24.89 -1.73 -17.05
N LYS A 190 -25.68 -2.72 -17.48
CA LYS A 190 -26.29 -2.73 -18.82
C LYS A 190 -27.71 -3.30 -18.69
N ALA A 191 -28.62 -2.46 -18.22
CA ALA A 191 -30.04 -2.65 -18.44
C ALA A 191 -30.60 -1.32 -18.97
N GLY A 192 -31.15 -1.36 -20.19
CA GLY A 192 -32.05 -0.33 -20.70
C GLY A 192 -31.44 0.72 -21.63
N ALA A 193 -31.24 0.35 -22.89
CA ALA A 193 -31.64 1.23 -23.99
C ALA A 193 -32.35 0.33 -25.01
N THR A 194 -33.68 0.28 -24.87
CA THR A 194 -34.62 -0.05 -25.94
C THR A 194 -34.65 1.08 -26.95
#